data_AF-A0A0B5F0F4-F1
#
_entry.id   AF-A0A0B5F0F4-F1
#
_cell.length_a   1.000
_cell.length_b   1.000
_cell.length_c   1.000
_cell.angle_alpha   90.00
_cell.angle_beta   90.00
_cell.angle_gamma   90.00
#
_symmetry.space_group_name_H-M   'P 1'
#
loop_
_entity.id
_entity.type
_entity.pdbx_description
1 polymer ?
#
loop_
_entity_poly.entity_id
_entity_poly.type
_entity_poly.pdbx_seq_one_letter_code
_entity_poly.pdbx_strand_id
1 'polypeptide(L)'
;MHADLSRLTFRPERHYSAVVAQQGRVQLDADTNEQTQLDLARSRWLTGDLLGPHGGPAGNTGFAVTYVGGNRGIDNLLIGPGRYYVDGIQLDSGRPAPGEPVPEDGPEHGADGERGPAPAADAPGWDYWNQPDAYRDPEIPGDRLPSAFPFLVYLKVWERLVTAAEDPALREVALGPAMPDTAARVKVVWQVLPLDLGVLGLDGAEPTRENVGKAFRAWAHKQETPGARAAFRAERPEHGDEEPCLVAPDARYRGPENQLYRVEIHDGGRAGEATFKWSRENGSVTFPVDELDGTWVQLASLGGDGKLDLDVGDRVEFVDSAYTSRLEPLPLLRVEELDLPGRRVRLSGEPERGVGRRPELNPYLRRWDHRAGHRRTRQGAGAQLKQGAVAVEEGRWLPLEDGVEVYFAEGGSYRTGDHWTAAARTATGTVEWPADADRRPLLRGPLGIAFHHAPLTLIKGEGSQLELRREFPTLSRDVPDATEEQLAAEAEAHHEELAAEAAQDSGGGQGTSRSQTTAEAETVADGGGEGNG
;
A
#
# COMPACT_ATOMS: atom_id res chain seq x y z
N MET A 1 3.92 0.30 -3.97
CA MET A 1 2.96 1.27 -4.52
C MET A 1 3.25 1.42 -6.00
N HIS A 2 2.37 0.90 -6.85
CA HIS A 2 2.51 0.97 -8.30
C HIS A 2 1.39 1.83 -8.89
N ALA A 3 1.62 3.14 -8.90
CA ALA A 3 0.74 4.12 -9.52
C ALA A 3 1.60 5.04 -10.38
N ASP A 4 0.96 5.61 -11.40
CA ASP A 4 1.55 6.67 -12.19
C ASP A 4 1.56 7.95 -11.34
N LEU A 5 2.77 8.38 -10.96
CA LEU A 5 3.00 9.43 -9.97
C LEU A 5 4.14 10.33 -10.43
N SER A 6 4.00 11.63 -10.21
CA SER A 6 5.06 12.58 -10.60
C SER A 6 6.30 12.44 -9.72
N ARG A 7 6.10 12.22 -8.40
CA ARG A 7 7.12 12.02 -7.36
C ARG A 7 6.49 11.67 -6.02
N LEU A 8 7.30 11.19 -5.08
CA LEU A 8 6.95 11.03 -3.67
C LEU A 8 7.77 12.02 -2.82
N THR A 9 7.09 12.85 -2.02
CA THR A 9 7.73 13.95 -1.27
C THR A 9 7.68 13.79 0.25
N PHE A 10 6.82 12.91 0.77
CA PHE A 10 6.73 12.64 2.21
C PHE A 10 8.07 12.18 2.80
N ARG A 11 8.52 12.93 3.82
CA ARG A 11 9.80 12.71 4.51
C ARG A 11 9.59 12.85 6.02
N PRO A 12 9.36 11.76 6.76
CA PRO A 12 9.07 11.83 8.20
C PRO A 12 10.20 12.52 9.00
N GLU A 13 11.45 12.44 8.53
CA GLU A 13 12.61 13.10 9.16
C GLU A 13 12.62 14.63 9.04
N ARG A 14 11.76 15.21 8.20
CA ARG A 14 11.64 16.67 8.05
C ARG A 14 10.61 17.29 8.98
N HIS A 15 9.81 16.45 9.67
CA HIS A 15 8.82 16.88 10.65
C HIS A 15 7.79 17.88 10.11
N TYR A 16 7.44 17.81 8.82
CA TYR A 16 6.30 18.55 8.29
C TYR A 16 5.01 18.06 8.97
N SER A 17 4.03 18.96 9.11
CA SER A 17 2.75 18.66 9.75
C SER A 17 1.55 18.84 8.82
N ALA A 18 1.72 19.56 7.71
CA ALA A 18 0.69 19.79 6.71
C ALA A 18 1.32 20.31 5.41
N VAL A 19 0.57 20.19 4.31
CA VAL A 19 0.82 20.82 3.02
C VAL A 19 -0.14 22.01 2.88
N VAL A 20 0.39 23.15 2.44
CA VAL A 20 -0.40 24.39 2.29
C VAL A 20 -0.46 24.79 0.82
N ALA A 21 -1.65 24.68 0.22
CA ALA A 21 -1.89 25.16 -1.13
C ALA A 21 -1.75 26.69 -1.20
N GLN A 22 -1.03 27.19 -2.20
CA GLN A 22 -0.81 28.63 -2.41
C GLN A 22 -1.68 29.15 -3.55
N GLN A 23 -2.26 30.34 -3.36
CA GLN A 23 -3.07 31.00 -4.39
C GLN A 23 -2.26 31.21 -5.68
N GLY A 24 -2.85 30.84 -6.82
CA GLY A 24 -2.26 31.04 -8.14
C GLY A 24 -1.13 30.07 -8.50
N ARG A 25 -0.90 29.01 -7.71
CA ARG A 25 0.07 27.95 -8.02
C ARG A 25 -0.60 26.68 -8.55
N VAL A 26 0.07 26.01 -9.47
CA VAL A 26 -0.35 24.69 -10.00
C VAL A 26 -0.27 23.66 -8.88
N GLN A 27 -1.30 22.83 -8.77
CA GLN A 27 -1.34 21.71 -7.82
C GLN A 27 -0.74 20.46 -8.46
N LEU A 28 0.05 19.71 -7.71
CA LEU A 28 0.61 18.44 -8.13
C LEU A 28 -0.01 17.29 -7.33
N ASP A 29 -0.07 16.10 -7.93
CA ASP A 29 -0.48 14.86 -7.25
C ASP A 29 0.35 14.62 -5.98
N ALA A 30 1.65 14.92 -6.04
CA ALA A 30 2.58 14.76 -4.93
C ALA A 30 2.16 15.53 -3.67
N ASP A 31 1.58 16.72 -3.81
CA ASP A 31 1.21 17.58 -2.67
C ASP A 31 0.02 16.98 -1.90
N THR A 32 -1.01 16.51 -2.62
CA THR A 32 -2.17 15.81 -2.04
C THR A 32 -1.77 14.47 -1.42
N ASN A 33 -0.91 13.72 -2.11
CA ASN A 33 -0.41 12.44 -1.63
C ASN A 33 0.43 12.61 -0.35
N GLU A 34 1.26 13.65 -0.26
CA GLU A 34 2.03 13.96 0.94
C GLU A 34 1.12 14.35 2.11
N GLN A 35 0.09 15.17 1.89
CA GLN A 35 -0.88 15.51 2.93
C GLN A 35 -1.55 14.27 3.51
N THR A 36 -1.99 13.33 2.65
CA THR A 36 -2.61 12.09 3.10
C THR A 36 -1.64 11.23 3.91
N GLN A 37 -0.37 11.14 3.49
CA GLN A 37 0.65 10.39 4.22
C GLN A 37 0.97 11.02 5.58
N LEU A 38 0.97 12.35 5.70
CA LEU A 38 1.15 13.08 6.95
C LEU A 38 0.02 12.78 7.95
N ASP A 39 -1.23 12.79 7.49
CA ASP A 39 -2.39 12.52 8.34
C ASP A 39 -2.45 11.06 8.79
N LEU A 40 -2.16 10.12 7.87
CA LEU A 40 -2.06 8.70 8.20
C LEU A 40 -0.95 8.41 9.22
N ALA A 41 0.24 8.98 9.02
CA ALA A 41 1.36 8.81 9.95
C ALA A 41 1.01 9.34 11.35
N ARG A 42 0.41 10.53 11.44
CA ARG A 42 -0.03 11.11 12.72
C ARG A 42 -1.09 10.25 13.40
N SER A 43 -2.10 9.81 12.65
CA SER A 43 -3.17 8.95 13.18
C SER A 43 -2.60 7.66 13.77
N ARG A 44 -1.70 6.99 13.05
CA ARG A 44 -1.08 5.74 13.50
C ARG A 44 -0.18 5.92 14.71
N TRP A 45 0.64 6.96 14.74
CA TRP A 45 1.47 7.25 15.92
C TRP A 45 0.61 7.49 17.15
N LEU A 46 -0.44 8.30 17.03
CA LEU A 46 -1.36 8.53 18.13
C LEU A 46 -2.03 7.22 18.60
N THR A 47 -2.51 6.40 17.66
CA THR A 47 -3.10 5.10 18.00
C THR A 47 -2.08 4.16 18.66
N GLY A 48 -0.85 4.09 18.14
CA GLY A 48 0.21 3.27 18.71
C GLY A 48 0.64 3.73 20.10
N ASP A 49 0.73 5.04 20.34
CA ASP A 49 1.09 5.61 21.65
C ASP A 49 0.01 5.35 22.71
N LEU A 50 -1.27 5.32 22.30
CA LEU A 50 -2.40 5.06 23.20
C LEU A 50 -2.63 3.57 23.48
N LEU A 51 -2.52 2.72 22.46
CA LEU A 51 -2.88 1.30 22.54
C LEU A 51 -1.67 0.38 22.74
N GLY A 52 -0.46 0.88 22.47
CA GLY A 52 0.74 0.08 22.34
C GLY A 52 0.85 -0.62 20.98
N PRO A 53 1.74 -1.63 20.85
CA PRO A 53 2.06 -2.24 19.56
C PRO A 53 0.90 -3.03 18.94
N HIS A 54 -0.03 -3.55 19.75
CA HIS A 54 -1.23 -4.20 19.25
C HIS A 54 -2.30 -4.36 20.33
N GLY A 55 -3.57 -4.41 19.93
CA GLY A 55 -4.70 -4.68 20.82
C GLY A 55 -6.07 -4.44 20.17
N GLY A 56 -7.13 -4.97 20.77
CA GLY A 56 -8.52 -4.77 20.33
C GLY A 56 -9.39 -4.14 21.41
N PRO A 57 -10.49 -3.45 21.02
CA PRO A 57 -11.41 -2.87 21.98
C PRO A 57 -12.18 -3.97 22.72
N ALA A 58 -12.22 -3.89 24.05
CA ALA A 58 -12.95 -4.84 24.88
C ALA A 58 -14.42 -4.97 24.42
N GLY A 59 -14.93 -6.21 24.37
CA GLY A 59 -16.27 -6.51 23.86
C GLY A 59 -16.39 -6.56 22.33
N ASN A 60 -15.37 -6.13 21.58
CA ASN A 60 -15.31 -6.25 20.13
C ASN A 60 -13.87 -6.58 19.64
N THR A 61 -13.14 -7.38 20.43
CA THR A 61 -11.76 -7.80 20.13
C THR A 61 -11.76 -8.83 19.00
N GLY A 62 -11.35 -8.40 17.80
CA GLY A 62 -11.26 -9.27 16.63
C GLY A 62 -10.17 -10.34 16.73
N PHE A 63 -10.13 -11.20 15.71
CA PHE A 63 -9.10 -12.21 15.48
C PHE A 63 -8.97 -13.26 16.60
N ALA A 64 -10.07 -13.59 17.29
CA ALA A 64 -10.10 -14.74 18.18
C ALA A 64 -9.84 -16.01 17.37
N VAL A 65 -8.79 -16.76 17.69
CA VAL A 65 -8.44 -17.97 16.94
C VAL A 65 -8.86 -19.21 17.71
N THR A 66 -9.56 -20.11 17.02
CA THR A 66 -9.92 -21.43 17.53
C THR A 66 -9.38 -22.48 16.57
N TYR A 67 -8.51 -23.36 17.06
CA TYR A 67 -8.04 -24.51 16.30
C TYR A 67 -9.14 -25.58 16.20
N VAL A 68 -9.36 -26.09 15.00
CA VAL A 68 -10.28 -27.19 14.73
C VAL A 68 -9.49 -28.34 14.11
N GLY A 69 -9.30 -29.40 14.89
CA GLY A 69 -8.60 -30.61 14.48
C GLY A 69 -9.41 -31.40 13.47
N GLY A 70 -8.77 -31.78 12.36
CA GLY A 70 -9.40 -32.52 11.29
C GLY A 70 -9.66 -33.99 11.66
N ASN A 71 -10.67 -34.29 12.48
CA ASN A 71 -11.04 -35.68 12.79
C ASN A 71 -11.47 -36.46 11.51
N ARG A 72 -11.81 -35.75 10.42
CA ARG A 72 -12.09 -36.26 9.05
C ARG A 72 -11.77 -35.26 7.91
N GLY A 73 -11.01 -34.19 8.20
CA GLY A 73 -10.78 -33.07 7.27
C GLY A 73 -9.36 -32.51 7.42
N ILE A 74 -9.06 -31.43 6.71
CA ILE A 74 -7.80 -30.70 6.86
C ILE A 74 -7.92 -29.79 8.08
N ASP A 75 -6.85 -29.67 8.87
CA ASP A 75 -6.83 -28.78 10.03
C ASP A 75 -7.20 -27.34 9.64
N ASN A 76 -7.87 -26.64 10.54
CA ASN A 76 -8.37 -25.29 10.28
C ASN A 76 -8.20 -24.38 11.51
N LEU A 77 -8.20 -23.07 11.27
CA LEU A 77 -8.30 -22.04 12.30
C LEU A 77 -9.56 -21.22 12.02
N LEU A 78 -10.51 -21.21 12.94
CA LEU A 78 -11.63 -20.26 12.88
C LEU A 78 -11.16 -18.90 13.40
N ILE A 79 -11.51 -17.83 12.68
CA ILE A 79 -11.09 -16.45 12.98
C ILE A 79 -12.34 -15.65 13.37
N GLY A 80 -12.38 -15.23 14.64
CA GLY A 80 -13.48 -14.48 15.22
C GLY A 80 -13.57 -13.05 14.66
N PRO A 81 -14.79 -12.50 14.49
CA PRO A 81 -15.00 -11.15 14.00
C PRO A 81 -14.65 -10.10 15.06
N GLY A 82 -14.43 -8.87 14.61
CA GLY A 82 -14.22 -7.71 15.46
C GLY A 82 -13.06 -6.84 15.00
N ARG A 83 -12.69 -5.87 15.83
CA ARG A 83 -11.62 -4.90 15.51
C ARG A 83 -10.34 -5.24 16.25
N TYR A 84 -9.22 -4.94 15.60
CA TYR A 84 -7.90 -5.07 16.20
C TYR A 84 -6.95 -4.05 15.60
N TYR A 85 -5.93 -3.65 16.34
CA TYR A 85 -4.94 -2.68 15.91
C TYR A 85 -3.56 -3.33 15.98
N VAL A 86 -2.72 -3.08 14.98
CA VAL A 86 -1.30 -3.48 14.96
C VAL A 86 -0.49 -2.29 14.47
N ASP A 87 0.43 -1.79 15.31
CA ASP A 87 1.24 -0.60 15.08
C ASP A 87 0.43 0.62 14.59
N GLY A 88 -0.75 0.81 15.20
CA GLY A 88 -1.68 1.89 14.86
C GLY A 88 -2.53 1.66 13.61
N ILE A 89 -2.31 0.58 12.86
CA ILE A 89 -3.14 0.19 11.71
C ILE A 89 -4.39 -0.53 12.23
N GLN A 90 -5.57 0.01 11.91
CA GLN A 90 -6.85 -0.62 12.23
C GLN A 90 -7.15 -1.78 11.28
N LEU A 91 -7.63 -2.88 11.85
CA LEU A 91 -8.03 -4.10 11.18
C LEU A 91 -9.46 -4.46 11.57
N ASP A 92 -10.19 -5.01 10.61
CA ASP A 92 -11.54 -5.54 10.80
C ASP A 92 -11.59 -6.98 10.28
N SER A 93 -11.89 -7.92 11.18
CA SER A 93 -12.12 -9.33 10.84
C SER A 93 -13.60 -9.67 10.70
N GLY A 94 -14.49 -8.67 10.71
CA GLY A 94 -15.88 -8.83 10.34
C GLY A 94 -16.01 -9.28 8.89
N ARG A 95 -16.80 -10.33 8.65
CA ARG A 95 -17.19 -10.73 7.30
C ARG A 95 -18.42 -9.90 6.91
N PRO A 96 -18.37 -9.09 5.83
CA PRO A 96 -19.54 -8.35 5.38
C PRO A 96 -20.70 -9.31 5.12
N ALA A 97 -21.87 -9.02 5.68
CA ALA A 97 -23.08 -9.76 5.34
C ALA A 97 -23.43 -9.50 3.86
N PRO A 98 -23.84 -10.53 3.10
CA PRO A 98 -24.42 -10.29 1.79
C PRO A 98 -25.62 -9.35 1.94
N GLY A 99 -25.75 -8.38 1.04
CA GLY A 99 -26.94 -7.52 1.00
C GLY A 99 -28.19 -8.34 0.66
N GLU A 100 -29.36 -7.83 1.04
CA GLU A 100 -30.63 -8.41 0.64
C GLU A 100 -30.93 -8.04 -0.82
N PRO A 101 -31.04 -9.01 -1.75
CA PRO A 101 -31.39 -8.70 -3.13
C PRO A 101 -32.83 -8.19 -3.19
N VAL A 102 -33.10 -7.23 -4.08
CA VAL A 102 -34.48 -6.84 -4.40
C VAL A 102 -35.18 -8.05 -5.00
N PRO A 103 -36.36 -8.46 -4.49
CA PRO A 103 -37.14 -9.51 -5.13
C PRO A 103 -37.41 -9.15 -6.59
N GLU A 104 -37.21 -10.09 -7.52
CA GLU A 104 -37.69 -9.90 -8.88
C GLU A 104 -39.23 -9.85 -8.82
N ASP A 105 -39.83 -8.73 -9.21
CA ASP A 105 -41.28 -8.56 -9.09
C ASP A 105 -42.06 -9.34 -10.16
N GLY A 106 -43.06 -10.08 -9.66
CA GLY A 106 -44.22 -10.59 -10.37
C GLY A 106 -44.96 -11.64 -9.52
N PRO A 107 -46.23 -11.42 -9.11
CA PRO A 107 -47.01 -12.47 -8.48
C PRO A 107 -47.41 -13.48 -9.57
N GLU A 108 -46.63 -14.54 -9.74
CA GLU A 108 -47.18 -15.73 -10.37
C GLU A 108 -48.22 -16.30 -9.41
N HIS A 109 -49.49 -16.03 -9.71
CA HIS A 109 -50.59 -16.87 -9.27
C HIS A 109 -50.38 -18.27 -9.85
N GLY A 110 -49.57 -19.07 -9.18
CA GLY A 110 -49.25 -20.44 -9.56
C GLY A 110 -48.68 -21.16 -8.34
N ALA A 111 -49.43 -22.14 -7.86
CA ALA A 111 -49.15 -22.91 -6.66
C ALA A 111 -47.77 -23.62 -6.70
N ASP A 112 -47.23 -23.84 -5.50
CA ASP A 112 -46.25 -24.89 -5.17
C ASP A 112 -44.83 -24.76 -5.74
N GLY A 113 -44.28 -23.54 -5.79
CA GLY A 113 -42.83 -23.33 -5.94
C GLY A 113 -42.11 -23.47 -4.60
N GLU A 114 -41.33 -24.53 -4.42
CA GLU A 114 -40.43 -24.71 -3.28
C GLU A 114 -39.61 -23.43 -3.05
N ARG A 115 -39.84 -22.74 -1.92
CA ARG A 115 -38.93 -21.72 -1.42
C ARG A 115 -37.57 -22.41 -1.24
N GLY A 116 -36.65 -22.15 -2.17
CA GLY A 116 -35.24 -22.49 -1.99
C GLY A 116 -34.79 -22.00 -0.62
N PRO A 117 -33.97 -22.76 0.12
CA PRO A 117 -33.61 -22.44 1.48
C PRO A 117 -33.11 -21.00 1.54
N ALA A 118 -33.68 -20.21 2.46
CA ALA A 118 -33.14 -18.90 2.80
C ALA A 118 -31.63 -19.06 3.04
N PRO A 119 -30.76 -18.20 2.50
CA PRO A 119 -29.34 -18.27 2.82
C PRO A 119 -29.20 -18.29 4.34
N ALA A 120 -28.55 -19.34 4.84
CA ALA A 120 -28.46 -19.60 6.26
C ALA A 120 -27.95 -18.35 7.00
N ALA A 121 -28.61 -17.99 8.09
CA ALA A 121 -28.27 -16.87 8.97
C ALA A 121 -26.89 -17.01 9.66
N ASP A 122 -26.20 -18.13 9.43
CA ASP A 122 -24.83 -18.38 9.86
C ASP A 122 -23.91 -18.26 8.64
N ALA A 123 -23.66 -17.04 8.15
CA ALA A 123 -22.52 -16.85 7.25
C ALA A 123 -21.27 -17.23 8.04
N PRO A 124 -20.55 -18.31 7.68
CA PRO A 124 -19.39 -18.73 8.46
C PRO A 124 -18.39 -17.57 8.47
N GLY A 125 -17.88 -17.26 9.66
CA GLY A 125 -16.79 -16.30 9.83
C GLY A 125 -15.58 -16.67 8.97
N TRP A 126 -14.56 -15.82 8.98
CA TRP A 126 -13.31 -16.17 8.30
C TRP A 126 -12.68 -17.40 8.94
N ASP A 127 -12.03 -18.21 8.12
CA ASP A 127 -11.19 -19.32 8.55
C ASP A 127 -9.82 -19.26 7.88
N TYR A 128 -8.94 -20.20 8.22
CA TYR A 128 -7.57 -20.20 7.73
C TYR A 128 -7.48 -20.30 6.20
N TRP A 129 -8.43 -20.98 5.57
CA TRP A 129 -8.42 -21.28 4.14
C TRP A 129 -9.11 -20.18 3.33
N ASN A 130 -10.15 -19.56 3.88
CA ASN A 130 -10.99 -18.58 3.19
C ASN A 130 -10.79 -17.12 3.62
N GLN A 131 -9.89 -16.86 4.58
CA GLN A 131 -9.53 -15.50 4.99
C GLN A 131 -9.13 -14.63 3.78
N PRO A 132 -9.51 -13.34 3.78
CA PRO A 132 -9.25 -12.44 2.68
C PRO A 132 -7.75 -12.29 2.44
N ASP A 133 -7.38 -12.17 1.16
CA ASP A 133 -6.02 -11.85 0.73
C ASP A 133 -4.92 -12.83 1.19
N ALA A 134 -5.25 -14.01 1.73
CA ALA A 134 -4.27 -15.05 2.05
C ALA A 134 -4.02 -16.05 0.91
N TYR A 135 -5.09 -16.40 0.19
CA TYR A 135 -5.06 -17.31 -0.97
C TYR A 135 -4.32 -18.63 -0.67
N ARG A 136 -4.64 -19.23 0.48
CA ARG A 136 -4.05 -20.51 0.91
C ARG A 136 -4.67 -21.67 0.14
N ASP A 137 -3.84 -22.60 -0.27
CA ASP A 137 -4.24 -23.77 -1.04
C ASP A 137 -3.93 -25.06 -0.25
N PRO A 138 -4.94 -25.86 0.13
CA PRO A 138 -4.72 -27.11 0.84
C PRO A 138 -3.89 -28.15 0.07
N GLU A 139 -3.78 -28.02 -1.26
CA GLU A 139 -2.95 -28.88 -2.11
C GLU A 139 -1.46 -28.51 -2.02
N ILE A 140 -1.13 -27.29 -1.60
CA ILE A 140 0.25 -26.82 -1.40
C ILE A 140 0.70 -27.20 0.02
N PRO A 141 1.70 -28.09 0.20
CA PRO A 141 2.13 -28.51 1.54
C PRO A 141 2.59 -27.37 2.44
N GLY A 142 3.21 -26.32 1.87
CA GLY A 142 3.66 -25.14 2.61
C GLY A 142 2.54 -24.24 3.13
N ASP A 143 1.32 -24.39 2.63
CA ASP A 143 0.13 -23.68 3.10
C ASP A 143 -0.61 -24.44 4.20
N ARG A 144 -0.21 -25.66 4.56
CA ARG A 144 -0.89 -26.42 5.61
C ARG A 144 -0.48 -25.97 7.00
N LEU A 145 -1.42 -26.05 7.94
CA LEU A 145 -1.13 -25.85 9.35
C LEU A 145 -0.12 -26.90 9.84
N PRO A 146 0.75 -26.57 10.81
CA PRO A 146 1.66 -27.53 11.42
C PRO A 146 0.88 -28.69 12.05
N SER A 147 1.31 -29.92 11.74
CA SER A 147 0.76 -31.13 12.36
C SER A 147 1.33 -31.41 13.74
N ALA A 148 2.42 -30.72 14.11
CA ALA A 148 3.06 -30.83 15.41
C ALA A 148 2.66 -29.65 16.30
N PHE A 149 2.35 -29.96 17.56
CA PHE A 149 2.15 -28.97 18.61
C PHE A 149 3.40 -28.83 19.48
N PRO A 150 3.65 -27.65 20.09
CA PRO A 150 2.88 -26.42 19.94
C PRO A 150 3.30 -25.60 18.71
N PHE A 151 2.39 -24.75 18.20
CA PHE A 151 2.74 -23.71 17.23
C PHE A 151 2.05 -22.39 17.57
N LEU A 152 2.67 -21.28 17.19
CA LEU A 152 2.11 -19.94 17.38
C LEU A 152 1.25 -19.57 16.18
N VAL A 153 0.13 -18.91 16.42
CA VAL A 153 -0.65 -18.22 15.39
C VAL A 153 -0.45 -16.72 15.56
N TYR A 154 -0.14 -16.05 14.47
CA TYR A 154 0.11 -14.61 14.45
C TYR A 154 -0.60 -13.94 13.28
N LEU A 155 -0.75 -12.63 13.39
CA LEU A 155 -1.28 -11.75 12.36
C LEU A 155 -0.11 -11.10 11.61
N LYS A 156 -0.12 -11.20 10.28
CA LYS A 156 0.77 -10.46 9.37
C LYS A 156 -0.06 -9.38 8.69
N VAL A 157 0.37 -8.13 8.79
CA VAL A 157 -0.39 -6.95 8.33
C VAL A 157 0.49 -6.10 7.44
N TRP A 158 -0.05 -5.56 6.35
CA TRP A 158 0.63 -4.55 5.55
C TRP A 158 -0.38 -3.75 4.74
N GLU A 159 0.12 -2.76 4.02
CA GLU A 159 -0.68 -1.97 3.10
C GLU A 159 -0.28 -2.24 1.65
N ARG A 160 -1.29 -2.46 0.81
CA ARG A 160 -1.13 -2.68 -0.63
C ARG A 160 -1.80 -1.56 -1.39
N LEU A 161 -1.13 -1.05 -2.42
CA LEU A 161 -1.79 -0.20 -3.40
C LEU A 161 -2.59 -1.05 -4.39
N VAL A 162 -3.86 -0.72 -4.60
CA VAL A 162 -4.80 -1.36 -5.52
C VAL A 162 -5.17 -0.34 -6.60
N THR A 163 -5.01 -0.73 -7.87
CA THR A 163 -5.43 0.04 -9.06
C THR A 163 -6.64 -0.63 -9.71
N ALA A 164 -7.24 -0.06 -10.76
CA ALA A 164 -8.37 -0.71 -11.41
C ALA A 164 -8.01 -1.97 -12.21
N ALA A 165 -6.71 -2.24 -12.42
CA ALA A 165 -6.25 -3.53 -12.90
C ALA A 165 -6.53 -4.66 -11.89
N GLU A 166 -6.46 -4.36 -10.59
CA GLU A 166 -6.78 -5.30 -9.50
C GLU A 166 -8.25 -5.23 -9.07
N ASP A 167 -8.86 -4.05 -9.12
CA ASP A 167 -10.27 -3.83 -8.75
C ASP A 167 -10.96 -2.93 -9.80
N PRO A 168 -11.56 -3.53 -10.84
CA PRO A 168 -12.19 -2.78 -11.93
C PRO A 168 -13.29 -1.80 -11.50
N ALA A 169 -13.86 -1.96 -10.29
CA ALA A 169 -14.88 -1.06 -9.76
C ALA A 169 -14.30 0.32 -9.36
N LEU A 170 -12.97 0.45 -9.24
CA LEU A 170 -12.32 1.74 -8.97
C LEU A 170 -12.35 2.69 -10.18
N ARG A 171 -12.58 2.17 -11.39
CA ARG A 171 -12.60 2.96 -12.62
C ARG A 171 -13.94 3.70 -12.77
N GLU A 172 -13.86 5.00 -13.06
CA GLU A 172 -15.04 5.77 -13.50
C GLU A 172 -15.40 5.41 -14.93
N VAL A 173 -16.46 4.61 -15.08
CA VAL A 173 -16.92 4.10 -16.38
C VAL A 173 -17.32 5.22 -17.33
N ALA A 174 -17.80 6.36 -16.82
CA ALA A 174 -18.19 7.51 -17.63
C ALA A 174 -17.02 8.20 -18.36
N LEU A 175 -15.77 8.01 -17.91
CA LEU A 175 -14.58 8.54 -18.59
C LEU A 175 -14.16 7.70 -19.81
N GLY A 176 -14.84 6.58 -20.06
CA GLY A 176 -14.61 5.71 -21.19
C GLY A 176 -13.44 4.74 -20.98
N PRO A 177 -13.32 3.72 -21.84
CA PRO A 177 -12.38 2.62 -21.66
C PRO A 177 -10.91 3.00 -21.94
N ALA A 178 -10.66 4.16 -22.57
CA ALA A 178 -9.34 4.61 -22.98
C ALA A 178 -8.65 5.54 -21.96
N MET A 179 -9.36 5.99 -20.93
CA MET A 179 -8.78 6.84 -19.90
C MET A 179 -8.09 5.99 -18.82
N PRO A 180 -6.86 6.36 -18.40
CA PRO A 180 -6.22 5.73 -17.24
C PRO A 180 -7.03 6.00 -15.97
N ASP A 181 -6.81 5.18 -14.95
CA ASP A 181 -7.46 5.34 -13.65
C ASP A 181 -7.14 6.72 -13.06
N THR A 182 -8.15 7.38 -12.48
CA THR A 182 -7.98 8.71 -11.89
C THR A 182 -7.30 8.67 -10.53
N ALA A 183 -7.46 7.58 -9.78
CA ALA A 183 -6.84 7.38 -8.48
C ALA A 183 -6.75 5.89 -8.11
N ALA A 184 -5.72 5.53 -7.37
CA ALA A 184 -5.57 4.21 -6.75
C ALA A 184 -6.16 4.20 -5.32
N ARG A 185 -6.18 3.03 -4.68
CA ARG A 185 -6.53 2.87 -3.26
C ARG A 185 -5.40 2.21 -2.50
N VAL A 186 -5.27 2.54 -1.22
CA VAL A 186 -4.42 1.77 -0.29
C VAL A 186 -5.34 0.86 0.51
N LYS A 187 -5.16 -0.44 0.36
CA LYS A 187 -5.89 -1.50 1.07
C LYS A 187 -5.03 -1.99 2.23
N VAL A 188 -5.62 -2.03 3.42
CA VAL A 188 -5.02 -2.75 4.56
C VAL A 188 -5.26 -4.23 4.35
N VAL A 189 -4.18 -5.00 4.35
CA VAL A 189 -4.19 -6.45 4.15
C VAL A 189 -3.75 -7.12 5.43
N TRP A 190 -4.41 -8.22 5.79
CA TRP A 190 -4.05 -9.03 6.93
C TRP A 190 -4.11 -10.53 6.58
N GLN A 191 -3.25 -11.31 7.22
CA GLN A 191 -3.23 -12.77 7.13
C GLN A 191 -2.98 -13.38 8.52
N VAL A 192 -3.78 -14.37 8.90
CA VAL A 192 -3.58 -15.22 10.08
C VAL A 192 -2.76 -16.43 9.67
N LEU A 193 -1.54 -16.52 10.20
CA LEU A 193 -0.54 -17.52 9.79
C LEU A 193 0.01 -18.31 10.97
N PRO A 194 0.37 -19.59 10.76
CA PRO A 194 1.11 -20.36 11.74
C PRO A 194 2.60 -19.98 11.74
N LEU A 195 3.25 -20.13 12.89
CA LEU A 195 4.68 -19.98 13.09
C LEU A 195 5.18 -21.10 14.01
N ASP A 196 6.18 -21.82 13.53
CA ASP A 196 6.87 -22.85 14.28
C ASP A 196 7.64 -22.24 15.47
N LEU A 197 7.59 -22.88 16.64
CA LEU A 197 8.26 -22.40 17.85
C LEU A 197 9.78 -22.45 17.76
N GLY A 198 10.35 -23.33 16.95
CA GLY A 198 11.80 -23.42 16.71
C GLY A 198 12.32 -22.19 15.97
N VAL A 199 11.49 -21.54 15.15
CA VAL A 199 11.83 -20.25 14.54
C VAL A 199 11.99 -19.15 15.61
N LEU A 200 11.29 -19.28 16.73
CA LEU A 200 11.40 -18.38 17.89
C LEU A 200 12.51 -18.81 18.85
N GLY A 201 13.21 -19.92 18.60
CA GLY A 201 14.23 -20.48 19.50
C GLY A 201 13.66 -20.97 20.82
N LEU A 202 12.40 -21.44 20.83
CA LEU A 202 11.69 -21.92 22.02
C LEU A 202 11.57 -23.45 22.07
N ASP A 203 12.42 -24.16 21.32
CA ASP A 203 12.46 -25.62 21.32
C ASP A 203 12.81 -26.17 22.72
N GLY A 204 11.89 -26.96 23.30
CA GLY A 204 12.12 -27.67 24.56
C GLY A 204 11.92 -26.84 25.85
N ALA A 205 11.53 -25.57 25.76
CA ALA A 205 11.09 -24.77 26.91
C ALA A 205 9.56 -24.81 27.05
N GLU A 206 9.04 -24.81 28.28
CA GLU A 206 7.59 -24.68 28.47
C GLU A 206 7.13 -23.28 28.04
N PRO A 207 6.20 -23.18 27.06
CA PRO A 207 5.81 -21.89 26.52
C PRO A 207 4.83 -21.17 27.46
N THR A 208 5.27 -20.00 27.92
CA THR A 208 4.51 -19.06 28.76
C THR A 208 4.16 -17.81 27.96
N ARG A 209 3.17 -17.03 28.42
CA ARG A 209 2.79 -15.77 27.75
C ARG A 209 3.98 -14.82 27.62
N GLU A 210 4.82 -14.76 28.65
CA GLU A 210 5.95 -13.84 28.71
C GLU A 210 7.09 -14.24 27.76
N ASN A 211 7.54 -15.50 27.79
CA ASN A 211 8.66 -15.94 26.95
C ASN A 211 8.29 -15.95 25.45
N VAL A 212 7.08 -16.40 25.09
CA VAL A 212 6.56 -16.38 23.72
C VAL A 212 6.42 -14.93 23.26
N GLY A 213 5.82 -14.07 24.07
CA GLY A 213 5.66 -12.66 23.72
C GLY A 213 7.01 -11.94 23.53
N LYS A 214 8.02 -12.24 24.34
CA LYS A 214 9.37 -11.68 24.20
C LYS A 214 10.07 -12.17 22.93
N ALA A 215 10.06 -13.49 22.69
CA ALA A 215 10.68 -14.08 21.51
C ALA A 215 10.02 -13.61 20.22
N PHE A 216 8.68 -13.54 20.21
CA PHE A 216 7.92 -13.04 19.07
C PHE A 216 8.25 -11.58 18.75
N ARG A 217 8.33 -10.68 19.75
CA ARG A 217 8.73 -9.29 19.52
C ARG A 217 10.11 -9.17 18.91
N ALA A 218 11.07 -9.97 19.37
CA ALA A 218 12.43 -9.97 18.81
C ALA A 218 12.44 -10.48 17.35
N TRP A 219 11.66 -11.52 17.06
CA TRP A 219 11.49 -12.05 15.71
C TRP A 219 10.81 -11.02 14.79
N ALA A 220 9.68 -10.44 15.20
CA ALA A 220 8.92 -9.45 14.45
C ALA A 220 9.80 -8.23 14.12
N HIS A 221 10.50 -7.67 15.10
CA HIS A 221 11.41 -6.56 14.89
C HIS A 221 12.50 -6.85 13.83
N LYS A 222 13.01 -8.09 13.78
CA LYS A 222 13.97 -8.52 12.76
C LYS A 222 13.33 -8.63 11.37
N GLN A 223 12.07 -9.08 11.28
CA GLN A 223 11.33 -9.11 10.01
C GLN A 223 11.01 -7.71 9.49
N GLU A 224 10.77 -6.77 10.40
CA GLU A 224 10.33 -5.41 10.07
C GLU A 224 11.49 -4.49 9.72
N THR A 225 12.67 -4.73 10.30
CA THR A 225 13.88 -3.95 10.02
C THR A 225 14.38 -4.23 8.61
N PRO A 226 14.45 -3.23 7.71
CA PRO A 226 15.00 -3.43 6.37
C PRO A 226 16.51 -3.70 6.43
N GLY A 227 16.96 -4.76 5.76
CA GLY A 227 18.39 -5.08 5.67
C GLY A 227 19.06 -4.55 4.41
N ALA A 228 18.30 -4.08 3.43
CA ALA A 228 18.83 -3.53 2.19
C ALA A 228 18.95 -1.99 2.26
N ARG A 229 19.95 -1.44 1.57
CA ARG A 229 20.06 -0.01 1.32
C ARG A 229 20.52 0.23 -0.11
N ALA A 230 19.97 1.27 -0.74
CA ALA A 230 20.35 1.68 -2.08
C ALA A 230 20.53 3.20 -2.18
N ALA A 231 21.13 3.65 -3.28
CA ALA A 231 21.21 5.05 -3.66
C ALA A 231 21.00 5.20 -5.18
N PHE A 232 20.44 6.33 -5.60
CA PHE A 232 20.36 6.71 -7.00
C PHE A 232 21.31 7.86 -7.30
N ARG A 233 21.80 7.92 -8.54
CA ARG A 233 22.44 9.11 -9.09
C ARG A 233 22.14 9.24 -10.57
N ALA A 234 22.46 10.42 -11.11
CA ALA A 234 22.63 10.62 -12.53
C ALA A 234 24.11 10.89 -12.81
N GLU A 235 24.69 10.17 -13.77
CA GLU A 235 26.07 10.33 -14.24
C GLU A 235 26.09 10.43 -15.77
N ARG A 236 26.97 11.27 -16.32
CA ARG A 236 27.08 11.43 -17.78
C ARG A 236 27.63 10.13 -18.38
N PRO A 237 26.96 9.51 -19.38
CA PRO A 237 27.49 8.35 -20.07
C PRO A 237 28.80 8.68 -20.82
N GLU A 238 29.78 7.78 -20.79
CA GLU A 238 31.10 7.98 -21.45
C GLU A 238 31.02 8.21 -22.97
N HIS A 239 29.92 7.81 -23.63
CA HIS A 239 29.70 7.92 -25.08
C HIS A 239 28.56 8.87 -25.49
N GLY A 240 28.17 9.80 -24.61
CA GLY A 240 27.05 10.71 -24.89
C GLY A 240 27.23 11.68 -26.07
N ASP A 241 28.39 11.71 -26.72
CA ASP A 241 28.69 12.70 -27.78
C ASP A 241 28.36 12.17 -29.20
N GLU A 242 27.88 10.93 -29.34
CA GLU A 242 27.57 10.30 -30.63
C GLU A 242 26.08 10.39 -31.04
N GLU A 243 25.20 10.88 -30.17
CA GLU A 243 23.76 11.02 -30.44
C GLU A 243 23.35 12.50 -30.61
N PRO A 244 22.57 12.88 -31.64
CA PRO A 244 22.07 14.24 -31.81
C PRO A 244 21.29 14.69 -30.57
N CYS A 245 21.84 15.63 -29.80
CA CYS A 245 21.32 15.96 -28.48
C CYS A 245 20.04 16.83 -28.56
N LEU A 246 18.95 16.37 -27.94
CA LEU A 246 17.78 17.19 -27.59
C LEU A 246 17.92 17.84 -26.19
N VAL A 247 19.00 17.55 -25.46
CA VAL A 247 19.22 17.96 -24.05
C VAL A 247 20.54 18.73 -23.92
N ALA A 248 20.65 19.60 -22.90
CA ALA A 248 21.84 20.43 -22.65
C ALA A 248 23.13 19.59 -22.50
N PRO A 249 24.30 20.06 -22.98
CA PRO A 249 25.54 19.27 -23.01
C PRO A 249 26.08 18.82 -21.65
N ASP A 250 25.72 19.53 -20.57
CA ASP A 250 26.13 19.29 -19.19
C ASP A 250 25.13 18.45 -18.37
N ALA A 251 23.98 18.10 -18.97
CA ALA A 251 22.98 17.25 -18.32
C ALA A 251 23.52 15.82 -18.08
N ARG A 252 23.34 15.34 -16.85
CA ARG A 252 23.74 13.98 -16.45
C ARG A 252 22.65 12.97 -16.79
N TYR A 253 21.40 13.31 -16.47
CA TYR A 253 20.22 12.63 -16.99
C TYR A 253 19.90 13.16 -18.39
N ARG A 254 19.71 12.25 -19.34
CA ARG A 254 19.53 12.58 -20.77
C ARG A 254 18.17 12.16 -21.35
N GLY A 255 17.28 11.64 -20.51
CA GLY A 255 15.94 11.27 -20.96
C GLY A 255 15.15 12.50 -21.38
N PRO A 256 14.34 12.39 -22.45
CA PRO A 256 13.58 13.51 -23.00
C PRO A 256 12.44 13.98 -22.07
N GLU A 257 12.08 13.19 -21.06
CA GLU A 257 10.92 13.41 -20.20
C GLU A 257 11.25 13.28 -18.72
N ASN A 258 10.35 13.82 -17.90
CA ASN A 258 10.37 13.59 -16.46
C ASN A 258 9.88 12.16 -16.18
N GLN A 259 10.57 11.43 -15.31
CA GLN A 259 10.27 10.03 -15.00
C GLN A 259 10.28 9.81 -13.47
N LEU A 260 9.64 8.74 -13.01
CA LEU A 260 9.71 8.25 -11.64
C LEU A 260 10.28 6.83 -11.64
N TYR A 261 11.61 6.74 -11.69
CA TYR A 261 12.30 5.47 -11.68
C TYR A 261 11.96 4.68 -10.42
N ARG A 262 11.69 3.39 -10.57
CA ARG A 262 11.55 2.41 -9.50
C ARG A 262 12.52 1.28 -9.73
N VAL A 263 13.32 0.95 -8.73
CA VAL A 263 14.09 -0.30 -8.66
C VAL A 263 13.45 -1.17 -7.57
N GLU A 264 13.06 -2.39 -7.92
CA GLU A 264 12.37 -3.32 -7.03
C GLU A 264 13.08 -4.68 -7.02
N ILE A 265 13.28 -5.22 -5.82
CA ILE A 265 13.74 -6.59 -5.64
C ILE A 265 12.64 -7.55 -6.06
N HIS A 266 12.96 -8.38 -7.05
CA HIS A 266 12.07 -9.41 -7.57
C HIS A 266 12.24 -10.71 -6.76
N ASP A 267 13.40 -11.35 -6.85
CA ASP A 267 13.77 -12.47 -5.98
C ASP A 267 14.64 -11.98 -4.82
N GLY A 268 14.31 -12.41 -3.60
CA GLY A 268 15.00 -12.02 -2.37
C GLY A 268 16.27 -12.83 -2.12
N GLY A 269 16.94 -12.54 -1.00
CA GLY A 269 18.14 -13.25 -0.56
C GLY A 269 19.34 -12.33 -0.37
N ARG A 270 20.54 -12.90 -0.52
CA ARG A 270 21.80 -12.14 -0.49
C ARG A 270 22.21 -11.69 -1.89
N ALA A 271 23.17 -10.76 -1.98
CA ALA A 271 23.78 -10.41 -3.25
C ALA A 271 24.26 -11.66 -4.01
N GLY A 272 24.07 -11.67 -5.33
CA GLY A 272 24.33 -12.82 -6.18
C GLY A 272 23.19 -13.84 -6.25
N GLU A 273 22.34 -13.97 -5.22
CA GLU A 273 21.08 -14.74 -5.27
C GLU A 273 19.92 -13.83 -5.68
N ALA A 274 19.79 -12.71 -4.97
CA ALA A 274 18.74 -11.74 -5.16
C ALA A 274 18.77 -11.12 -6.57
N THR A 275 17.59 -10.79 -7.07
CA THR A 275 17.40 -10.14 -8.36
C THR A 275 16.54 -8.89 -8.22
N PHE A 276 16.68 -7.95 -9.15
CA PHE A 276 15.86 -6.75 -9.22
C PHE A 276 15.33 -6.54 -10.64
N LYS A 277 14.23 -5.80 -10.71
CA LYS A 277 13.58 -5.30 -11.91
C LYS A 277 13.41 -3.79 -11.75
N TRP A 278 13.28 -3.06 -12.84
CA TRP A 278 13.09 -1.61 -12.76
C TRP A 278 12.13 -1.09 -13.82
N SER A 279 11.53 0.06 -13.51
CA SER A 279 10.62 0.78 -14.41
C SER A 279 10.85 2.28 -14.35
N ARG A 280 10.61 2.97 -15.46
CA ARG A 280 10.60 4.44 -15.60
C ARG A 280 9.38 5.09 -14.97
N GLU A 281 8.24 4.38 -14.99
CA GLU A 281 6.93 4.89 -14.58
C GLU A 281 6.48 4.26 -13.26
N ASN A 282 7.40 4.02 -12.31
CA ASN A 282 7.10 3.40 -11.02
C ASN A 282 6.39 2.03 -11.10
N GLY A 283 6.53 1.33 -12.23
CA GLY A 283 5.84 0.07 -12.52
C GLY A 283 4.32 0.23 -12.64
N SER A 284 3.83 1.42 -13.02
CA SER A 284 2.41 1.74 -13.15
C SER A 284 1.74 1.13 -14.39
N VAL A 285 2.52 0.80 -15.42
CA VAL A 285 2.00 0.33 -16.71
C VAL A 285 1.51 -1.10 -16.60
N THR A 286 0.19 -1.27 -16.69
CA THR A 286 -0.50 -2.56 -16.57
C THR A 286 -1.50 -2.79 -17.69
N PHE A 287 -1.67 -4.05 -18.11
CA PHE A 287 -2.60 -4.47 -19.15
C PHE A 287 -3.52 -5.56 -18.61
N PRO A 288 -4.81 -5.26 -18.33
CA PRO A 288 -5.77 -6.27 -17.88
C PRO A 288 -5.90 -7.43 -18.87
N VAL A 289 -5.95 -8.65 -18.34
CA VAL A 289 -6.04 -9.88 -19.11
C VAL A 289 -7.50 -10.34 -19.19
N ASP A 290 -8.00 -10.51 -20.42
CA ASP A 290 -9.31 -11.09 -20.68
C ASP A 290 -9.24 -12.62 -20.74
N GLU A 291 -8.21 -13.17 -21.39
CA GLU A 291 -8.06 -14.61 -21.61
C GLU A 291 -6.58 -15.02 -21.70
N LEU A 292 -6.27 -16.24 -21.25
CA LEU A 292 -4.94 -16.83 -21.34
C LEU A 292 -5.00 -18.23 -21.97
N ASP A 293 -4.40 -18.38 -23.16
CA ASP A 293 -4.30 -19.63 -23.92
C ASP A 293 -2.83 -20.00 -24.19
N GLY A 294 -2.29 -20.89 -23.35
CA GLY A 294 -0.87 -21.27 -23.38
C GLY A 294 0.06 -20.06 -23.26
N THR A 295 0.73 -19.69 -24.37
CA THR A 295 1.64 -18.53 -24.44
C THR A 295 0.98 -17.26 -24.96
N TRP A 296 -0.26 -17.35 -25.46
CA TRP A 296 -1.02 -16.21 -25.96
C TRP A 296 -1.91 -15.64 -24.86
N VAL A 297 -1.84 -14.33 -24.68
CA VAL A 297 -2.64 -13.59 -23.71
C VAL A 297 -3.49 -12.58 -24.46
N GLN A 298 -4.80 -12.63 -24.29
CA GLN A 298 -5.71 -11.60 -24.77
C GLN A 298 -5.85 -10.51 -23.71
N LEU A 299 -5.69 -9.26 -24.15
CA LEU A 299 -5.71 -8.10 -23.27
C LEU A 299 -6.95 -7.24 -23.55
N ALA A 300 -7.49 -6.63 -22.49
CA ALA A 300 -8.59 -5.67 -22.60
C ALA A 300 -8.17 -4.45 -23.44
N SER A 301 -6.89 -4.05 -23.35
CA SER A 301 -6.25 -3.00 -24.14
C SER A 301 -4.74 -3.28 -24.28
N LEU A 302 -4.12 -2.81 -25.36
CA LEU A 302 -2.67 -2.89 -25.60
C LEU A 302 -1.92 -1.59 -25.22
N GLY A 303 -2.63 -0.60 -24.67
CA GLY A 303 -2.13 0.77 -24.51
C GLY A 303 -2.84 1.74 -25.48
N GLY A 304 -2.75 3.04 -25.21
CA GLY A 304 -3.49 4.07 -25.95
C GLY A 304 -2.69 5.29 -26.38
N ASP A 305 -1.43 5.43 -25.98
CA ASP A 305 -0.68 6.69 -26.14
C ASP A 305 0.76 6.53 -26.67
N GLY A 306 1.13 5.34 -27.17
CA GLY A 306 2.43 5.11 -27.82
C GLY A 306 3.59 4.89 -26.85
N LYS A 307 3.57 5.51 -25.66
CA LYS A 307 4.66 5.40 -24.65
C LYS A 307 4.34 4.43 -23.53
N LEU A 308 3.07 4.34 -23.17
CA LEU A 308 2.55 3.35 -22.23
C LEU A 308 2.10 2.07 -22.94
N ASP A 309 2.42 1.94 -24.23
CA ASP A 309 2.10 0.76 -25.04
C ASP A 309 3.00 -0.43 -24.66
N LEU A 310 2.52 -1.62 -24.98
CA LEU A 310 3.30 -2.84 -24.87
C LEU A 310 4.05 -3.09 -26.18
N ASP A 311 5.37 -3.26 -26.13
CA ASP A 311 6.22 -3.50 -27.30
C ASP A 311 6.85 -4.90 -27.33
N VAL A 312 7.22 -5.35 -28.53
CA VAL A 312 8.02 -6.57 -28.70
C VAL A 312 9.38 -6.40 -28.05
N GLY A 313 9.77 -7.36 -27.20
CA GLY A 313 11.01 -7.37 -26.45
C GLY A 313 10.87 -6.90 -25.00
N ASP A 314 9.76 -6.27 -24.64
CA ASP A 314 9.47 -5.82 -23.28
C ASP A 314 9.45 -6.98 -22.29
N ARG A 315 9.73 -6.66 -21.02
CA ARG A 315 9.57 -7.59 -19.91
C ARG A 315 8.22 -7.37 -19.27
N VAL A 316 7.52 -8.47 -19.02
CA VAL A 316 6.24 -8.46 -18.32
C VAL A 316 6.25 -9.44 -17.16
N GLU A 317 5.63 -9.02 -16.09
CA GLU A 317 5.25 -9.88 -14.97
C GLU A 317 3.77 -10.22 -15.13
N PHE A 318 3.43 -11.51 -15.04
CA PHE A 318 2.04 -11.94 -15.04
C PHE A 318 1.53 -11.94 -13.60
N VAL A 319 0.51 -11.14 -13.31
CA VAL A 319 0.05 -10.84 -11.96
C VAL A 319 -1.44 -11.13 -11.83
N ASP A 320 -1.87 -11.57 -10.66
CA ASP A 320 -3.25 -11.51 -10.20
C ASP A 320 -3.28 -11.16 -8.70
N SER A 321 -4.47 -11.01 -8.13
CA SER A 321 -4.62 -10.64 -6.72
C SER A 321 -3.96 -11.63 -5.75
N ALA A 322 -3.91 -12.93 -6.09
CA ALA A 322 -3.27 -13.94 -5.26
C ALA A 322 -1.75 -13.82 -5.31
N TYR A 323 -1.18 -13.67 -6.51
CA TYR A 323 0.24 -13.41 -6.70
C TYR A 323 0.71 -12.21 -5.87
N THR A 324 0.01 -11.08 -5.98
CA THR A 324 0.40 -9.85 -5.27
C THR A 324 0.30 -9.99 -3.75
N SER A 325 -0.67 -10.75 -3.24
CA SER A 325 -0.81 -11.00 -1.80
C SER A 325 0.21 -11.99 -1.24
N ARG A 326 0.58 -13.02 -2.02
CA ARG A 326 1.54 -14.04 -1.59
C ARG A 326 2.97 -13.53 -1.62
N LEU A 327 3.29 -12.61 -2.55
CA LEU A 327 4.64 -12.06 -2.76
C LEU A 327 5.68 -13.15 -3.02
N GLU A 328 5.26 -14.19 -3.76
CA GLU A 328 6.10 -15.28 -4.21
C GLU A 328 6.48 -15.00 -5.67
N PRO A 329 7.71 -14.54 -5.96
CA PRO A 329 8.08 -14.06 -7.28
C PRO A 329 8.10 -15.21 -8.29
N LEU A 330 7.52 -14.97 -9.48
CA LEU A 330 7.52 -15.91 -10.60
C LEU A 330 8.34 -15.33 -11.77
N PRO A 331 8.90 -16.17 -12.66
CA PRO A 331 9.75 -15.71 -13.75
C PRO A 331 9.12 -14.59 -14.60
N LEU A 332 9.90 -13.56 -14.91
CA LEU A 332 9.49 -12.52 -15.84
C LEU A 332 9.52 -13.05 -17.28
N LEU A 333 8.47 -12.76 -18.01
CA LEU A 333 8.30 -13.18 -19.40
C LEU A 333 8.68 -12.06 -20.35
N ARG A 334 9.09 -12.42 -21.58
CA ARG A 334 9.35 -11.47 -22.65
C ARG A 334 8.19 -11.47 -23.63
N VAL A 335 7.80 -10.31 -24.12
CA VAL A 335 6.89 -10.18 -25.26
C VAL A 335 7.63 -10.58 -26.54
N GLU A 336 7.16 -11.63 -27.21
CA GLU A 336 7.73 -12.12 -28.47
C GLU A 336 7.00 -11.58 -29.70
N GLU A 337 5.69 -11.33 -29.57
CA GLU A 337 4.83 -10.97 -30.70
C GLU A 337 3.59 -10.22 -30.22
N LEU A 338 3.12 -9.28 -31.04
CA LEU A 338 1.90 -8.51 -30.82
C LEU A 338 0.95 -8.67 -32.01
N ASP A 339 -0.27 -9.09 -31.73
CA ASP A 339 -1.41 -9.12 -32.64
C ASP A 339 -2.32 -7.93 -32.29
N LEU A 340 -2.08 -6.78 -32.93
CA LEU A 340 -2.82 -5.55 -32.66
C LEU A 340 -4.33 -5.69 -32.95
N PRO A 341 -4.77 -6.26 -34.10
CA PRO A 341 -6.19 -6.47 -34.37
C PRO A 341 -6.87 -7.38 -33.34
N GLY A 342 -6.19 -8.44 -32.88
CA GLY A 342 -6.70 -9.37 -31.89
C GLY A 342 -6.61 -8.88 -30.44
N ARG A 343 -5.83 -7.82 -30.17
CA ARG A 343 -5.39 -7.42 -28.82
C ARG A 343 -4.73 -8.57 -28.07
N ARG A 344 -3.85 -9.31 -28.75
CA ARG A 344 -3.17 -10.46 -28.15
C ARG A 344 -1.67 -10.26 -28.17
N VAL A 345 -1.02 -10.82 -27.15
CA VAL A 345 0.43 -10.83 -27.01
C VAL A 345 0.90 -12.26 -26.83
N ARG A 346 1.98 -12.65 -27.52
CA ARG A 346 2.64 -13.93 -27.31
C ARG A 346 3.83 -13.75 -26.38
N LEU A 347 3.85 -14.49 -25.29
CA LEU A 347 4.92 -14.47 -24.30
C LEU A 347 5.99 -15.51 -24.62
N SER A 348 7.20 -15.32 -24.09
CA SER A 348 8.35 -16.23 -24.27
C SER A 348 8.17 -17.60 -23.62
N GLY A 349 7.16 -17.76 -22.77
CA GLY A 349 6.79 -18.97 -22.07
C GLY A 349 5.36 -18.87 -21.56
N GLU A 350 4.78 -20.01 -21.20
CA GLU A 350 3.47 -20.06 -20.57
C GLU A 350 3.58 -19.57 -19.11
N PRO A 351 2.67 -18.70 -18.63
CA PRO A 351 2.62 -18.30 -17.23
C PRO A 351 2.48 -19.52 -16.30
N GLU A 352 3.11 -19.44 -15.14
CA GLU A 352 3.07 -20.51 -14.14
C GLU A 352 1.63 -20.84 -13.70
N ARG A 353 1.38 -22.11 -13.37
CA ARG A 353 0.00 -22.62 -13.17
C ARG A 353 -0.79 -21.91 -12.07
N GLY A 354 -0.10 -21.35 -11.09
CA GLY A 354 -0.69 -20.68 -9.93
C GLY A 354 -1.20 -19.26 -10.18
N VAL A 355 -0.95 -18.67 -11.35
CA VAL A 355 -1.30 -17.27 -11.66
C VAL A 355 -2.11 -17.17 -12.94
N GLY A 356 -3.08 -16.25 -12.97
CA GLY A 356 -3.73 -15.83 -14.22
C GLY A 356 -4.82 -16.75 -14.78
N ARG A 357 -5.10 -17.88 -14.11
CA ARG A 357 -6.10 -18.86 -14.54
C ARG A 357 -7.50 -18.63 -13.97
N ARG A 358 -7.64 -17.71 -13.02
CA ARG A 358 -8.87 -17.38 -12.31
C ARG A 358 -9.28 -15.94 -12.62
N PRO A 359 -10.26 -15.71 -13.52
CA PRO A 359 -10.69 -14.36 -13.89
C PRO A 359 -11.13 -13.51 -12.70
N GLU A 360 -11.72 -14.14 -11.68
CA GLU A 360 -12.16 -13.49 -10.43
C GLU A 360 -11.02 -12.91 -9.59
N LEU A 361 -9.75 -13.23 -9.90
CA LEU A 361 -8.58 -12.62 -9.26
C LEU A 361 -8.03 -11.41 -10.03
N ASN A 362 -8.70 -10.99 -11.10
CA ASN A 362 -8.36 -9.84 -11.94
C ASN A 362 -6.91 -9.90 -12.44
N PRO A 363 -6.59 -10.85 -13.34
CA PRO A 363 -5.24 -10.97 -13.87
C PRO A 363 -4.86 -9.80 -14.79
N TYR A 364 -3.58 -9.42 -14.76
CA TYR A 364 -3.01 -8.39 -15.62
C TYR A 364 -1.52 -8.65 -15.89
N LEU A 365 -1.01 -8.09 -16.99
CA LEU A 365 0.42 -7.99 -17.24
C LEU A 365 0.94 -6.66 -16.68
N ARG A 366 2.10 -6.67 -16.03
CA ARG A 366 2.81 -5.45 -15.59
C ARG A 366 4.12 -5.31 -16.34
N ARG A 367 4.37 -4.15 -16.96
CA ARG A 367 5.57 -3.89 -17.78
C ARG A 367 6.78 -3.50 -16.91
N TRP A 368 7.96 -3.94 -17.32
CA TRP A 368 9.26 -3.60 -16.76
C TRP A 368 10.27 -3.25 -17.86
N ASP A 369 11.18 -2.31 -17.58
CA ASP A 369 11.98 -1.63 -18.62
C ASP A 369 13.38 -2.22 -18.81
N HIS A 370 13.83 -3.12 -17.91
CA HIS A 370 15.16 -3.71 -18.05
C HIS A 370 15.23 -4.66 -19.24
N ARG A 371 16.34 -4.57 -19.98
CA ARG A 371 16.61 -5.41 -21.16
C ARG A 371 17.83 -6.30 -20.91
N ALA A 372 17.86 -7.45 -21.58
CA ALA A 372 19.06 -8.27 -21.60
C ALA A 372 20.19 -7.47 -22.28
N GLY A 373 21.36 -7.37 -21.63
CA GLY A 373 22.47 -6.61 -22.19
C GLY A 373 22.96 -7.22 -23.52
N HIS A 374 22.75 -6.51 -24.64
CA HIS A 374 23.25 -6.94 -25.96
C HIS A 374 24.74 -6.64 -26.20
N ARG A 375 25.42 -5.89 -25.31
CA ARG A 375 26.83 -5.51 -25.47
C ARG A 375 27.66 -5.93 -24.27
N ARG A 376 28.79 -6.59 -24.52
CA ARG A 376 29.94 -6.58 -23.60
C ARG A 376 30.42 -5.14 -23.52
N THR A 377 30.18 -4.46 -22.40
CA THR A 377 30.92 -3.23 -22.12
C THR A 377 32.33 -3.62 -21.69
N ARG A 378 33.31 -2.72 -21.87
CA ARG A 378 34.70 -2.98 -21.48
C ARG A 378 34.86 -3.15 -19.95
N GLN A 379 33.81 -2.84 -19.18
CA GLN A 379 33.72 -2.98 -17.72
C GLN A 379 32.96 -4.24 -17.25
N GLY A 380 32.44 -5.10 -18.14
CA GLY A 380 31.79 -6.34 -17.72
C GLY A 380 30.87 -6.97 -18.76
N ALA A 381 30.54 -8.25 -18.58
CA ALA A 381 29.49 -8.90 -19.36
C ALA A 381 28.17 -8.14 -19.17
N GLY A 382 27.38 -7.98 -20.24
CA GLY A 382 26.02 -7.44 -20.13
C GLY A 382 25.25 -8.20 -19.05
N ALA A 383 24.44 -7.49 -18.26
CA ALA A 383 23.79 -8.05 -17.09
C ALA A 383 23.05 -9.35 -17.45
N GLN A 384 23.53 -10.48 -16.92
CA GLN A 384 22.92 -11.78 -17.15
C GLN A 384 21.60 -11.83 -16.39
N LEU A 385 20.50 -12.02 -17.12
CA LEU A 385 19.19 -12.13 -16.50
C LEU A 385 19.00 -13.51 -15.88
N LYS A 386 18.51 -13.55 -14.64
CA LYS A 386 18.06 -14.75 -13.94
C LYS A 386 16.53 -14.72 -13.90
N GLN A 387 15.90 -15.72 -14.52
CA GLN A 387 14.43 -15.78 -14.65
C GLN A 387 13.82 -14.45 -15.17
N GLY A 388 14.54 -13.79 -16.08
CA GLY A 388 14.11 -12.53 -16.67
C GLY A 388 14.40 -11.27 -15.84
N ALA A 389 14.90 -11.37 -14.60
CA ALA A 389 15.29 -10.24 -13.74
C ALA A 389 16.83 -10.04 -13.67
N VAL A 390 17.29 -8.86 -13.24
CA VAL A 390 18.71 -8.48 -13.17
C VAL A 390 19.30 -8.93 -11.83
N ALA A 391 20.50 -9.53 -11.81
CA ALA A 391 21.14 -9.90 -10.54
C ALA A 391 21.53 -8.66 -9.71
N VAL A 392 21.32 -8.72 -8.40
CA VAL A 392 21.80 -7.69 -7.47
C VAL A 392 23.31 -7.82 -7.29
N GLU A 393 24.01 -6.72 -7.51
CA GLU A 393 25.45 -6.59 -7.30
C GLU A 393 25.74 -5.40 -6.39
N GLU A 394 26.41 -5.68 -5.27
CA GLU A 394 26.74 -4.70 -4.24
C GLU A 394 28.06 -3.98 -4.53
N GLY A 395 28.27 -2.82 -3.89
CA GLY A 395 29.58 -2.15 -3.88
C GLY A 395 29.92 -1.38 -5.16
N ARG A 396 29.00 -1.31 -6.13
CA ARG A 396 29.20 -0.56 -7.38
C ARG A 396 27.91 0.03 -7.93
N TRP A 397 28.07 1.02 -8.81
CA TRP A 397 26.96 1.61 -9.57
C TRP A 397 26.59 0.71 -10.74
N LEU A 398 25.28 0.46 -10.88
CA LEU A 398 24.68 -0.32 -11.94
C LEU A 398 23.88 0.62 -12.85
N PRO A 399 24.18 0.65 -14.16
CA PRO A 399 23.44 1.50 -15.09
C PRO A 399 22.03 0.96 -15.31
N LEU A 400 21.04 1.85 -15.31
CA LEU A 400 19.67 1.56 -15.75
C LEU A 400 19.53 1.98 -17.23
N GLU A 401 19.44 3.29 -17.47
CA GLU A 401 19.40 3.94 -18.79
C GLU A 401 19.62 5.46 -18.63
N ASP A 402 19.81 6.20 -19.73
CA ASP A 402 19.80 7.67 -19.78
C ASP A 402 20.66 8.41 -18.73
N GLY A 403 21.73 7.74 -18.26
CA GLY A 403 22.62 8.24 -17.20
C GLY A 403 22.14 7.99 -15.77
N VAL A 404 20.97 7.38 -15.57
CA VAL A 404 20.48 6.96 -14.26
C VAL A 404 21.17 5.66 -13.83
N GLU A 405 21.67 5.65 -12.60
CA GLU A 405 22.33 4.50 -12.02
C GLU A 405 21.81 4.24 -10.60
N VAL A 406 21.83 2.97 -10.21
CA VAL A 406 21.51 2.51 -8.85
C VAL A 406 22.74 1.86 -8.20
N TYR A 407 22.91 2.11 -6.91
CA TYR A 407 23.96 1.50 -6.10
C TYR A 407 23.31 0.71 -4.96
N PHE A 408 23.77 -0.52 -4.74
CA PHE A 408 23.38 -1.34 -3.60
C PHE A 408 24.52 -1.42 -2.58
N ALA A 409 24.22 -1.16 -1.31
CA ALA A 409 25.21 -1.21 -0.23
C ALA A 409 25.67 -2.65 0.05
N GLU A 410 26.94 -2.81 0.42
CA GLU A 410 27.51 -4.11 0.80
C GLU A 410 26.86 -4.70 2.06
N GLY A 411 26.72 -6.02 2.08
CA GLY A 411 26.18 -6.78 3.21
C GLY A 411 24.68 -6.65 3.38
N GLY A 412 23.95 -6.36 2.30
CA GLY A 412 22.50 -6.23 2.32
C GLY A 412 21.78 -7.58 2.44
N SER A 413 20.59 -7.57 3.02
CA SER A 413 19.61 -8.64 2.87
C SER A 413 18.38 -8.10 2.15
N TYR A 414 18.08 -8.66 0.98
CA TYR A 414 17.04 -8.19 0.08
C TYR A 414 15.78 -9.02 0.24
N ARG A 415 14.62 -8.36 0.30
CA ARG A 415 13.32 -9.03 0.35
C ARG A 415 12.53 -8.72 -0.92
N THR A 416 11.81 -9.69 -1.45
CA THR A 416 10.87 -9.46 -2.56
C THR A 416 9.93 -8.31 -2.24
N GLY A 417 9.79 -7.38 -3.20
CA GLY A 417 8.96 -6.18 -3.06
C GLY A 417 9.66 -4.98 -2.39
N ASP A 418 10.86 -5.17 -1.79
CA ASP A 418 11.71 -4.04 -1.39
C ASP A 418 12.00 -3.19 -2.61
N HIS A 419 11.80 -1.88 -2.49
CA HIS A 419 11.98 -0.98 -3.63
C HIS A 419 12.36 0.42 -3.22
N TRP A 420 12.94 1.14 -4.18
CA TRP A 420 13.33 2.54 -4.08
C TRP A 420 12.84 3.29 -5.31
N THR A 421 12.52 4.56 -5.14
CA THR A 421 12.11 5.43 -6.24
C THR A 421 12.92 6.71 -6.31
N ALA A 422 13.16 7.20 -7.52
CA ALA A 422 13.88 8.45 -7.76
C ALA A 422 13.25 9.20 -8.95
N ALA A 423 12.85 10.45 -8.71
CA ALA A 423 12.29 11.27 -9.77
C ALA A 423 13.41 11.85 -10.64
N ALA A 424 13.45 11.53 -11.93
CA ALA A 424 14.37 12.12 -12.89
C ALA A 424 13.71 13.34 -13.56
N ARG A 425 14.48 14.42 -13.74
CA ARG A 425 13.99 15.68 -14.32
C ARG A 425 14.87 16.13 -15.46
N THR A 426 14.29 16.27 -16.65
CA THR A 426 14.99 16.78 -17.83
C THR A 426 15.47 18.21 -17.61
N ALA A 427 14.65 19.04 -16.95
CA ALA A 427 14.98 20.44 -16.70
C ALA A 427 16.22 20.65 -15.80
N THR A 428 16.47 19.74 -14.86
CA THR A 428 17.66 19.81 -13.99
C THR A 428 18.79 18.89 -14.46
N GLY A 429 18.53 18.04 -15.45
CA GLY A 429 19.48 17.04 -15.95
C GLY A 429 19.98 16.09 -14.87
N THR A 430 19.17 15.77 -13.85
CA THR A 430 19.57 14.89 -12.75
C THR A 430 18.38 14.15 -12.11
N VAL A 431 18.66 13.33 -11.09
CA VAL A 431 17.67 12.65 -10.26
C VAL A 431 17.51 13.34 -8.91
N GLU A 432 16.27 13.47 -8.44
CA GLU A 432 15.93 13.93 -7.10
C GLU A 432 16.22 12.81 -6.10
N TRP A 433 17.38 12.87 -5.44
CA TRP A 433 17.79 11.90 -4.41
C TRP A 433 18.47 12.61 -3.23
N PRO A 434 18.27 12.14 -1.97
CA PRO A 434 18.96 12.72 -0.82
C PRO A 434 20.49 12.63 -0.96
N ALA A 435 21.18 13.73 -0.66
CA ALA A 435 22.63 13.83 -0.74
C ALA A 435 23.23 14.48 0.51
N ASP A 436 24.50 14.22 0.78
CA ASP A 436 25.26 14.90 1.82
C ASP A 436 25.67 16.34 1.42
N ALA A 437 26.42 17.02 2.28
CA ALA A 437 26.91 18.38 2.02
C ALA A 437 27.83 18.48 0.78
N ASP A 438 28.51 17.39 0.43
CA ASP A 438 29.38 17.28 -0.76
C ASP A 438 28.59 16.83 -2.01
N ARG A 439 27.25 16.79 -1.93
CA ARG A 439 26.34 16.30 -2.97
C ARG A 439 26.55 14.82 -3.34
N ARG A 440 27.12 14.01 -2.44
CA ARG A 440 27.19 12.56 -2.63
C ARG A 440 25.86 11.91 -2.26
N PRO A 441 25.32 11.02 -3.09
CA PRO A 441 24.07 10.31 -2.79
C PRO A 441 24.13 9.57 -1.45
N LEU A 442 23.11 9.74 -0.62
CA LEU A 442 22.97 9.04 0.65
C LEU A 442 22.34 7.67 0.44
N LEU A 443 22.82 6.67 1.18
CA LEU A 443 22.17 5.37 1.26
C LEU A 443 20.83 5.48 1.99
N ARG A 444 19.77 4.90 1.41
CA ARG A 444 18.42 4.86 2.00
C ARG A 444 17.92 3.42 2.09
N GLY A 445 17.18 3.11 3.15
CA GLY A 445 16.40 1.88 3.21
C GLY A 445 15.29 1.88 2.14
N PRO A 446 14.72 0.72 1.79
CA PRO A 446 13.64 0.64 0.82
C PRO A 446 12.40 1.36 1.33
N LEU A 447 11.62 1.94 0.41
CA LEU A 447 10.24 2.33 0.67
C LEU A 447 9.37 1.09 0.89
N GLY A 448 9.67 0.02 0.15
CA GLY A 448 9.31 -1.39 0.45
C GLY A 448 7.85 -1.67 0.80
N ILE A 449 7.62 -2.86 1.33
CA ILE A 449 6.35 -3.22 1.97
C ILE A 449 6.63 -3.26 3.47
N ALA A 450 5.99 -2.36 4.23
CA ALA A 450 6.06 -2.37 5.68
C ALA A 450 5.11 -3.45 6.22
N PHE A 451 5.69 -4.57 6.68
CA PHE A 451 4.95 -5.58 7.40
C PHE A 451 4.86 -5.23 8.88
N HIS A 452 3.77 -5.61 9.53
CA HIS A 452 3.54 -5.46 10.95
C HIS A 452 2.99 -6.76 11.50
N HIS A 453 3.38 -7.12 12.73
CA HIS A 453 3.05 -8.43 13.29
C HIS A 453 2.47 -8.37 14.70
N ALA A 454 1.47 -9.20 14.97
CA ALA A 454 0.93 -9.37 16.31
C ALA A 454 0.71 -10.85 16.65
N PRO A 455 1.12 -11.33 17.84
CA PRO A 455 0.82 -12.68 18.26
C PRO A 455 -0.67 -12.78 18.64
N LEU A 456 -1.35 -13.83 18.18
CA LEU A 456 -2.78 -14.04 18.47
C LEU A 456 -2.95 -15.10 19.54
N THR A 457 -2.51 -16.33 19.28
CA THR A 457 -2.68 -17.44 20.22
C THR A 457 -1.59 -18.48 20.01
N LEU A 458 -1.19 -19.17 21.08
CA LEU A 458 -0.35 -20.35 20.98
C LEU A 458 -1.24 -21.60 21.10
N ILE A 459 -1.23 -22.45 20.07
CA ILE A 459 -1.93 -23.72 20.08
C ILE A 459 -1.02 -24.77 20.73
N LYS A 460 -1.40 -25.27 21.91
CA LYS A 460 -0.67 -26.29 22.66
C LYS A 460 -1.10 -27.72 22.33
N GLY A 461 -2.31 -27.85 21.80
CA GLY A 461 -2.94 -29.10 21.37
C GLY A 461 -4.42 -28.84 21.08
N GLU A 462 -5.13 -29.88 20.65
CA GLU A 462 -6.56 -29.76 20.40
C GLU A 462 -7.32 -29.36 21.68
N GLY A 463 -8.10 -28.28 21.61
CA GLY A 463 -8.81 -27.70 22.76
C GLY A 463 -7.92 -27.03 23.82
N SER A 464 -6.60 -26.95 23.60
CA SER A 464 -5.66 -26.31 24.52
C SER A 464 -4.91 -25.17 23.82
N GLN A 465 -5.23 -23.94 24.21
CA GLN A 465 -4.61 -22.75 23.66
C GLN A 465 -4.27 -21.71 24.74
N LEU A 466 -3.23 -20.92 24.47
CA LEU A 466 -2.83 -19.78 25.28
C LEU A 466 -3.07 -18.50 24.49
N GLU A 467 -4.09 -17.74 24.91
CA GLU A 467 -4.43 -16.44 24.33
C GLU A 467 -3.26 -15.45 24.48
N LEU A 468 -2.93 -14.70 23.43
CA LEU A 468 -1.86 -13.69 23.40
C LEU A 468 -2.36 -12.32 22.94
N ARG A 469 -3.60 -12.22 22.44
CA ARG A 469 -4.23 -10.95 22.12
C ARG A 469 -4.30 -10.05 23.35
N ARG A 470 -4.29 -8.75 23.08
CA ARG A 470 -4.47 -7.71 24.09
C ARG A 470 -5.80 -7.04 23.89
N GLU A 471 -6.44 -6.68 24.99
CA GLU A 471 -7.68 -5.94 24.99
C GLU A 471 -7.47 -4.62 25.72
N PHE A 472 -8.09 -3.55 25.21
CA PHE A 472 -8.13 -2.26 25.88
C PHE A 472 -9.57 -1.86 26.15
N PRO A 473 -9.90 -1.34 27.34
CA PRO A 473 -11.21 -0.77 27.61
C PRO A 473 -11.35 0.57 26.87
N THR A 474 -12.57 1.12 26.88
CA THR A 474 -12.79 2.51 26.49
C THR A 474 -11.85 3.43 27.29
N LEU A 475 -11.04 4.24 26.59
CA LEU A 475 -10.04 5.12 27.21
C LEU A 475 -10.62 6.45 27.69
N SER A 476 -11.80 6.84 27.21
CA SER A 476 -12.57 7.94 27.78
C SER A 476 -13.23 7.49 29.09
N ARG A 477 -13.37 8.42 30.05
CA ARG A 477 -14.25 8.20 31.19
C ARG A 477 -15.70 8.14 30.68
N ASP A 478 -16.56 7.37 31.34
CA ASP A 478 -18.00 7.48 31.13
C ASP A 478 -18.40 8.94 31.31
N VAL A 479 -18.87 9.55 30.23
CA VAL A 479 -19.50 10.87 30.29
C VAL A 479 -20.92 10.60 30.78
N PRO A 480 -21.32 11.09 31.96
CA PRO A 480 -22.67 10.83 32.46
C PRO A 480 -23.68 11.42 31.48
N ASP A 481 -24.84 10.77 31.38
CA ASP A 481 -25.96 11.31 30.63
C ASP A 481 -26.27 12.74 31.11
N ALA A 482 -26.63 13.62 30.17
CA ALA A 482 -27.07 14.96 30.51
C ALA A 482 -28.28 14.87 31.46
N THR A 483 -28.22 15.58 32.57
CA THR A 483 -29.33 15.65 33.51
C THR A 483 -30.52 16.38 32.90
N GLU A 484 -31.74 16.07 33.34
CA GLU A 484 -32.95 16.79 32.90
C GLU A 484 -32.81 18.31 33.09
N GLU A 485 -32.13 18.76 34.16
CA GLU A 485 -31.86 20.17 34.42
C GLU A 485 -30.92 20.79 33.38
N GLN A 486 -29.88 20.07 32.96
CA GLN A 486 -28.96 20.55 31.91
C GLN A 486 -29.66 20.63 30.55
N LEU A 487 -30.47 19.62 30.21
CA LEU A 487 -31.26 19.61 28.98
C LEU A 487 -32.31 20.74 28.97
N ALA A 488 -32.93 21.03 30.11
CA ALA A 488 -33.87 22.14 30.24
C ALA A 488 -33.17 23.51 30.09
N ALA A 489 -31.98 23.67 30.68
CA ALA A 489 -31.19 24.89 30.55
C ALA A 489 -30.70 25.12 29.11
N GLU A 490 -30.30 24.06 28.40
CA GLU A 490 -29.98 24.14 26.96
C GLU A 490 -31.19 24.53 26.11
N ALA A 491 -32.37 23.96 26.39
CA ALA A 491 -33.60 24.30 25.68
C ALA A 491 -34.03 25.76 25.92
N GLU A 492 -33.87 26.26 27.15
CA GLU A 492 -34.13 27.65 27.50
C GLU A 492 -33.14 28.60 26.79
N ALA A 493 -31.85 28.30 26.82
CA ALA A 493 -30.83 29.07 26.10
C ALA A 493 -31.10 29.11 24.58
N HIS A 494 -31.49 27.99 23.98
CA HIS A 494 -31.86 27.92 22.56
C HIS A 494 -33.13 28.73 22.24
N HIS A 495 -34.13 28.74 23.14
CA HIS A 495 -35.31 29.59 22.99
C HIS A 495 -34.97 31.09 23.11
N GLU A 496 -34.07 31.46 24.01
CA GLU A 496 -33.58 32.83 24.15
C GLU A 496 -32.79 33.29 22.91
N GLU A 497 -31.95 32.41 22.35
CA GLU A 497 -31.22 32.67 21.10
C GLU A 497 -32.18 32.91 19.92
N LEU A 498 -33.16 32.02 19.72
CA LEU A 498 -34.20 32.18 18.70
C LEU A 498 -35.03 33.47 18.91
N ALA A 499 -35.33 33.82 20.16
CA ALA A 499 -36.05 35.05 20.49
C ALA A 499 -35.20 36.29 20.19
N ALA A 500 -33.88 36.24 20.45
CA ALA A 500 -32.95 37.31 20.15
C ALA A 500 -32.77 37.49 18.63
N GLU A 501 -32.67 36.41 17.86
CA GLU A 501 -32.63 36.45 16.39
C GLU A 501 -33.93 37.04 15.82
N ALA A 502 -35.09 36.58 16.31
CA ALA A 502 -36.39 37.12 15.88
C ALA A 502 -36.58 38.60 16.26
N ALA A 503 -36.03 39.05 17.38
CA ALA A 503 -36.03 40.45 17.80
C ALA A 503 -35.10 41.32 16.92
N GLN A 504 -33.98 40.78 16.44
CA GLN A 504 -33.11 41.44 15.48
C GLN A 504 -33.75 41.57 14.10
N ASP A 505 -34.46 40.53 13.64
CA ASP A 505 -35.17 40.55 12.35
C ASP A 505 -36.42 41.45 12.37
N SER A 506 -37.12 41.52 13.51
CA SER A 506 -38.28 42.41 13.69
C SER A 506 -37.89 43.87 14.01
N GLY A 507 -36.62 44.12 14.35
CA GLY A 507 -36.05 45.46 14.59
C GLY A 507 -35.72 46.26 13.32
N GLY A 508 -35.85 45.67 12.13
CA GLY A 508 -35.59 46.29 10.82
C GLY A 508 -36.61 47.35 10.36
N GLY A 509 -37.18 48.10 11.31
CA GLY A 509 -38.35 48.96 11.09
C GLY A 509 -38.26 50.37 11.67
N GLN A 510 -37.07 50.98 11.80
CA GLN A 510 -36.93 52.45 11.84
C GLN A 510 -35.47 52.87 11.65
N GLY A 511 -35.20 53.53 10.52
CA GLY A 511 -33.87 53.97 10.15
C GLY A 511 -33.34 55.13 11.00
N THR A 512 -32.06 55.08 11.33
CA THR A 512 -31.21 56.27 11.46
C THR A 512 -29.80 55.97 10.94
N SER A 513 -29.44 56.70 9.89
CA SER A 513 -28.11 57.15 9.48
C SER A 513 -26.90 56.23 9.71
N ARG A 514 -26.44 55.62 8.62
CA ARG A 514 -25.00 55.40 8.39
C ARG A 514 -24.23 56.73 8.55
N SER A 515 -23.02 56.61 9.05
CA SER A 515 -21.92 57.58 8.97
C SER A 515 -22.04 58.82 9.85
N GLN A 516 -21.34 58.80 10.98
CA GLN A 516 -20.43 59.87 11.45
C GLN A 516 -19.99 59.56 12.89
N THR A 517 -18.76 59.06 13.07
CA THR A 517 -17.85 59.35 14.20
C THR A 517 -16.65 58.39 14.16
N THR A 518 -15.76 58.62 13.21
CA THR A 518 -14.33 58.25 13.27
C THR A 518 -13.57 59.34 12.54
N ALA A 519 -13.64 60.56 13.09
CA ALA A 519 -12.89 61.74 12.65
C ALA A 519 -12.53 62.70 13.80
N GLU A 520 -12.77 62.31 15.07
CA GLU A 520 -12.38 63.08 16.26
C GLU A 520 -11.60 62.22 17.27
N ALA A 521 -10.71 61.36 16.76
CA ALA A 521 -9.73 60.62 17.57
C ALA A 521 -8.29 60.75 17.05
N GLU A 522 -8.01 61.72 16.17
CA GLU A 522 -6.65 62.01 15.64
C GLU A 522 -6.08 63.38 16.06
N THR A 523 -6.59 64.01 17.13
CA THR A 523 -6.07 65.32 17.60
C THR A 523 -5.66 65.38 19.06
N VAL A 524 -5.35 64.23 19.70
CA VAL A 524 -4.76 64.22 21.07
C VAL A 524 -3.57 63.24 21.17
N ALA A 525 -2.78 63.14 20.11
CA ALA A 525 -1.49 62.42 20.13
C ALA A 525 -0.42 63.18 19.35
N ASP A 526 -0.39 64.51 19.45
CA ASP A 526 0.80 65.28 19.12
C ASP A 526 0.84 66.56 19.97
N GLY A 527 1.85 66.68 20.85
CA GLY A 527 2.10 67.86 21.67
C GLY A 527 2.33 67.58 23.15
N GLY A 528 3.59 67.43 23.55
CA GLY A 528 3.96 67.58 24.96
C GLY A 528 5.22 66.87 25.44
N GLY A 529 6.31 66.85 24.66
CA GLY A 529 7.63 66.39 25.09
C GLY A 529 8.68 67.51 25.04
N GLU A 530 8.63 68.46 25.96
CA GLU A 530 9.72 69.38 26.33
C GLU A 530 9.76 69.44 27.87
N GLY A 531 10.87 69.35 28.60
CA GLY A 531 12.29 69.23 28.24
C GLY A 531 13.16 69.33 29.50
N ASN A 532 14.41 69.76 29.26
CA ASN A 532 15.38 70.41 30.16
C ASN A 532 16.48 69.55 30.82
N GLY A 533 17.74 69.89 30.48
CA GLY A 533 18.98 69.40 31.08
C GLY A 533 20.16 69.45 30.12
#